data_AF-A0A165NBN7-F1
#
_entry.id   AF-A0A165NBN7-F1
#
_cell.length_a   1.000
_cell.length_b   1.000
_cell.length_c   1.000
_cell.angle_alpha   90.00
_cell.angle_beta   90.00
_cell.angle_gamma   90.00
#
_symmetry.space_group_name_H-M   'P 1'
#
loop_
_entity.id
_entity.type
_entity.pdbx_description
1 polymer ?
#
loop_
_entity_poly.entity_id
_entity_poly.type
_entity_poly.pdbx_seq_one_letter_code
_entity_poly.pdbx_strand_id
1 'polypeptide(L)' 'MTIPHHPVSAHIYRSVPLLSSDIPVEEEGTPDYNPHHFYPVRLSEVFQDLYEVIA' A
#
# COMPACT_ATOMS: atom_id res chain seq x y z
N MET A 1 -32.35 -3.31 13.91
CA MET A 1 -32.12 -3.06 12.47
C MET A 1 -30.77 -3.65 12.12
N THR A 2 -30.72 -4.73 11.36
CA THR A 2 -29.49 -5.43 10.97
C THR A 2 -29.06 -4.92 9.61
N ILE A 3 -27.92 -4.23 9.53
CA ILE A 3 -27.33 -3.84 8.25
C ILE A 3 -26.84 -5.13 7.59
N PRO A 4 -27.29 -5.49 6.38
CA PRO A 4 -26.77 -6.65 5.68
C PRO A 4 -25.32 -6.37 5.30
N HIS A 5 -24.39 -7.07 5.96
CA HIS A 5 -22.99 -7.14 5.53
C HIS A 5 -22.97 -7.77 4.14
N HIS A 6 -22.94 -6.94 3.10
CA HIS A 6 -22.52 -7.40 1.80
C HIS A 6 -21.09 -7.93 1.98
N PRO A 7 -20.78 -9.16 1.54
CA PRO A 7 -19.39 -9.55 1.41
C PRO A 7 -18.76 -8.53 0.47
N VAL A 8 -17.83 -7.73 0.99
CA VAL A 8 -16.95 -6.90 0.16
C VAL A 8 -16.47 -7.82 -0.92
N SER A 9 -16.88 -7.53 -2.15
CA SER A 9 -16.60 -8.38 -3.28
C SER A 9 -15.11 -8.65 -3.26
N ALA A 10 -14.74 -9.93 -3.11
CA ALA A 10 -13.38 -10.41 -3.30
C ALA A 10 -13.05 -10.23 -4.78
N HIS A 11 -12.94 -8.96 -5.20
CA HIS A 11 -12.30 -8.58 -6.44
C HIS A 11 -10.90 -9.11 -6.29
N ILE A 12 -10.72 -10.27 -6.92
CA ILE A 12 -9.50 -10.96 -7.22
C ILE A 12 -8.35 -9.95 -7.10
N TYR A 13 -7.60 -10.03 -6.00
CA TYR A 13 -6.28 -9.44 -5.90
C TYR A 13 -5.48 -10.11 -7.02
N ARG A 14 -5.54 -9.50 -8.21
CA ARG A 14 -4.58 -9.76 -9.28
C ARG A 14 -3.24 -9.63 -8.57
N SER A 15 -2.47 -10.70 -8.55
CA SER A 15 -1.16 -10.76 -7.90
C SER A 15 -0.43 -9.46 -8.19
N VAL A 16 -0.33 -8.57 -7.20
CA VAL A 16 0.43 -7.33 -7.35
C VAL A 16 1.86 -7.79 -7.59
N PRO A 17 2.47 -7.47 -8.74
CA PRO A 17 3.83 -7.89 -8.99
C PRO A 17 4.72 -7.30 -7.90
N LEU A 18 5.41 -8.17 -7.16
CA LEU A 18 6.41 -7.76 -6.18
C LEU A 18 7.48 -6.96 -6.93
N LEU A 19 7.61 -5.68 -6.60
CA LEU A 19 8.68 -4.85 -7.11
C LEU A 19 9.99 -5.32 -6.46
N SER A 20 11.01 -5.55 -7.28
CA SER A 20 12.35 -5.79 -6.76
C SER A 20 12.85 -4.53 -6.07
N SER A 21 13.44 -4.66 -4.89
CA SER A 21 14.09 -3.54 -4.19
C SER A 21 15.26 -2.94 -4.95
N ASP A 22 15.78 -3.66 -5.95
CA ASP A 22 16.92 -3.23 -6.75
C ASP A 22 16.52 -2.32 -7.93
N ILE A 23 15.21 -2.17 -8.17
CA ILE A 23 14.68 -1.31 -9.23
C ILE A 23 14.14 -0.03 -8.57
N PRO A 24 14.75 1.15 -8.85
CA PRO A 24 14.25 2.40 -8.31
C PRO A 24 12.85 2.69 -8.86
N VAL A 25 11.98 3.26 -8.02
CA VAL A 25 10.71 3.80 -8.51
C VAL A 25 10.95 5.06 -9.35
N GLU A 26 9.99 5.45 -10.19
CA GLU A 26 10.13 6.59 -11.10
C GLU A 26 10.54 7.87 -10.34
N GLU A 27 9.96 8.07 -9.15
CA GLU A 27 10.20 9.20 -8.27
C GLU A 27 11.64 9.29 -7.78
N GLU A 28 12.35 8.17 -7.62
CA GLU A 28 13.78 8.17 -7.24
C GLU A 28 14.68 8.81 -8.31
N GLY A 29 14.19 8.93 -9.54
CA GLY A 29 14.88 9.61 -10.64
C GLY A 29 14.71 11.13 -10.66
N THR A 30 13.84 11.70 -9.82
CA THR A 30 13.55 13.15 -9.88
C THR A 30 14.65 13.97 -9.19
N PRO A 31 14.95 15.18 -9.67
CA PRO A 31 16.01 16.02 -9.11
C PRO A 31 15.77 16.43 -7.64
N ASP A 32 14.51 16.38 -7.20
CA ASP A 32 14.04 16.77 -5.89
C ASP A 32 13.71 15.57 -4.98
N TYR A 33 14.01 14.34 -5.41
CA TYR A 33 13.82 13.16 -4.60
C TYR A 33 14.63 13.24 -3.31
N ASN A 34 13.96 13.02 -2.19
CA ASN A 34 14.60 12.86 -0.89
C ASN A 34 13.94 11.69 -0.15
N PRO A 35 14.65 10.58 0.09
CA PRO A 35 14.09 9.40 0.77
C PRO A 35 13.62 9.72 2.19
N HIS A 36 14.16 10.75 2.84
CA HIS A 36 13.75 11.18 4.18
C HIS A 36 12.35 11.80 4.23
N HIS A 37 11.74 12.13 3.08
CA HIS A 37 10.37 12.62 3.02
C HIS A 37 9.33 11.49 2.99
N PHE A 38 9.76 10.25 2.80
CA PHE A 38 8.87 9.10 2.65
C PHE A 38 8.95 8.20 3.88
N TYR A 39 7.79 7.69 4.29
CA TYR A 39 7.72 6.66 5.32
C TYR A 39 7.65 5.28 4.65
N PRO A 40 8.49 4.31 5.06
CA PRO A 40 8.49 2.96 4.49
C PRO A 40 7.30 2.16 5.03
N VAL A 41 6.15 2.34 4.39
CA VAL A 41 4.90 1.64 4.73
C VAL A 41 5.07 0.14 4.51
N ARG A 42 4.63 -0.68 5.47
CA ARG A 42 4.52 -2.14 5.29
C ARG A 42 3.08 -2.55 5.05
N LEU A 43 2.84 -3.47 4.11
CA LEU A 43 1.51 -4.07 3.94
C LEU A 43 1.08 -4.73 5.25
N SER A 44 -0.19 -4.57 5.61
CA SER A 44 -0.78 -4.99 6.90
C SER A 44 -0.23 -4.25 8.13
N GLU A 45 0.56 -3.18 7.96
CA GLU A 45 0.84 -2.23 9.05
C GLU A 45 -0.45 -1.48 9.41
N VAL A 46 -0.68 -1.29 10.71
CA VAL A 46 -1.78 -0.46 11.20
C VAL A 46 -1.21 0.89 11.61
N PHE A 47 -1.60 1.93 10.88
CA PHE A 47 -1.24 3.31 11.18
C PHE A 47 -2.18 3.90 12.21
N GLN A 48 -1.57 4.43 13.28
CA GLN A 48 -2.27 5.13 14.37
C GLN A 48 -3.44 4.33 14.96
N ASP A 49 -3.36 3.00 14.94
CA ASP A 49 -4.41 2.07 15.37
C ASP A 49 -5.75 2.21 14.64
N LEU A 50 -5.78 2.90 13.50
CA LEU A 50 -7.01 3.29 12.80
C LEU A 50 -7.05 2.87 11.34
N TYR A 51 -5.90 2.82 10.66
CA TYR A 51 -5.82 2.56 9.23
C TYR A 51 -4.95 1.36 8.95
N GLU A 52 -5.52 0.32 8.35
CA GLU A 52 -4.74 -0.81 7.84
C GLU A 52 -4.25 -0.52 6.43
N VAL A 53 -2.97 -0.74 6.20
CA VAL A 53 -2.37 -0.66 4.87
C VAL A 53 -2.74 -1.91 4.09
N ILE A 54 -3.64 -1.74 3.12
CA ILE A 54 -4.03 -2.78 2.16
C ILE A 54 -3.38 -2.51 0.79
N ALA A 55 -3.18 -3.58 0.01
CA ALA A 55 -2.59 -3.53 -1.34
C ALA A 55 -3.62 -3.16 -2.42
#